data_AF-A0AA51L0B7-F1
#
_entry.id   AF-A0AA51L0B7-F1
#
_cell.length_a   1.000
_cell.length_b   1.000
_cell.length_c   1.000
_cell.angle_alpha   90.00
_cell.angle_beta   90.00
_cell.angle_gamma   90.00
#
_symmetry.space_group_name_H-M   'P 1'
#
loop_
_entity.id
_entity.type
_entity.pdbx_description
1 polymer ?
#
loop_
_entity_poly.entity_id
_entity_poly.type
_entity_poly.pdbx_seq_one_letter_code
_entity_poly.pdbx_strand_id
1 'polypeptide(L)'
;MKHIHSAKNPQVKQWKKLLTKKERDNTRTFIIEGFHLVEEALKQKELVLELMISEDTELPPRWDYGSIPLTIITEEVSKALSDTEAPQGVYAICKQEEPAVAAAKTFLFLDAVQDPGNLGTMIRTADAAGIEAVIVGTGSVDIYNSKVLRSAQGSHFHLPIIRGNLSEWVEKLKEKDIPVFGTSLENGRIYTEISANRSFALVVGNEGSGVSKEILSETTANLYIPIYGESESLNVAVATGILLYYLRKP
;
A
#
# COMPACT_ATOMS: atom_id res chain seq x y z
N MET A 1 16.61 14.78 23.70
CA MET A 1 15.19 14.48 23.40
C MET A 1 14.40 15.74 23.64
N LYS A 2 13.47 16.07 22.73
CA LYS A 2 12.58 17.23 22.85
C LYS A 2 11.29 16.80 23.54
N HIS A 3 10.64 17.69 24.28
CA HIS A 3 9.32 17.44 24.89
C HIS A 3 8.31 18.46 24.34
N ILE A 4 7.13 18.00 23.92
CA ILE A 4 6.04 18.85 23.45
C ILE A 4 4.74 18.51 24.18
N HIS A 5 4.22 19.47 24.93
CA HIS A 5 3.06 19.25 25.79
C HIS A 5 1.72 19.75 25.23
N SER A 6 1.72 20.50 24.11
CA SER A 6 0.52 21.17 23.60
C SER A 6 0.24 20.86 22.14
N ALA A 7 -1.02 20.49 21.86
CA ALA A 7 -1.51 20.29 20.49
C ALA A 7 -1.49 21.58 19.63
N LYS A 8 -1.36 22.75 20.27
CA LYS A 8 -1.25 24.05 19.56
C LYS A 8 0.17 24.35 19.06
N ASN A 9 1.16 23.56 19.46
CA ASN A 9 2.55 23.72 19.04
C ASN A 9 2.67 23.73 17.50
N PRO A 10 3.45 24.64 16.89
CA PRO A 10 3.60 24.70 15.44
C PRO A 10 4.02 23.38 14.78
N GLN A 11 4.90 22.61 15.42
CA GLN A 11 5.36 21.32 14.89
C GLN A 11 4.25 20.27 14.94
N VAL A 12 3.45 20.22 16.01
CA VAL A 12 2.29 19.33 16.10
C VAL A 12 1.26 19.64 15.02
N LYS A 13 1.02 20.93 14.74
CA LYS A 13 0.16 21.35 13.64
C LYS A 13 0.69 20.89 12.28
N GLN A 14 2.02 20.86 12.08
CA GLN A 14 2.62 20.33 10.86
C GLN A 14 2.43 18.81 10.75
N TRP A 15 2.73 18.06 11.81
CA TRP A 15 2.50 16.61 11.82
C TRP A 15 1.03 16.27 11.56
N LYS A 16 0.09 16.97 12.20
CA LYS A 16 -1.34 16.76 11.99
C LYS A 16 -1.79 17.02 10.54
N LYS A 17 -1.18 17.97 9.85
CA LYS A 17 -1.50 18.22 8.43
C LYS A 17 -1.16 17.01 7.54
N LEU A 18 -0.21 16.17 7.93
CA LEU A 18 0.15 14.93 7.21
C LEU A 18 -0.95 13.87 7.23
N LEU A 19 -2.02 14.04 8.03
CA LEU A 19 -3.25 13.25 7.91
C LEU A 19 -4.02 13.57 6.62
N THR A 20 -3.77 14.74 6.02
CA THR A 20 -4.36 15.14 4.75
C THR A 20 -3.46 14.80 3.56
N LYS A 21 -4.06 14.35 2.45
CA LYS A 21 -3.34 14.07 1.21
C LYS A 21 -2.55 15.27 0.70
N LYS A 22 -3.15 16.47 0.74
CA LYS A 22 -2.55 17.70 0.24
C LYS A 22 -1.18 17.98 0.86
N GLU A 23 -1.07 17.85 2.19
CA GLU A 23 0.21 18.09 2.85
C GLU A 23 1.23 16.99 2.53
N ARG A 24 0.78 15.73 2.47
CA ARG A 24 1.65 14.61 2.10
C ARG A 24 2.25 14.79 0.71
N ASP A 25 1.45 15.18 -0.27
CA ASP A 25 1.91 15.44 -1.63
C ASP A 25 2.89 16.63 -1.68
N ASN A 26 2.60 17.72 -0.95
CA ASN A 26 3.44 18.92 -0.92
C ASN A 26 4.81 18.68 -0.27
N THR A 27 4.83 17.93 0.83
CA THR A 27 6.04 17.72 1.63
C THR A 27 6.80 16.47 1.26
N ARG A 28 6.18 15.56 0.48
CA ARG A 28 6.69 14.21 0.18
C ARG A 28 7.00 13.42 1.46
N THR A 29 6.16 13.60 2.47
CA THR A 29 6.25 12.87 3.75
C THR A 29 4.90 12.33 4.17
N PHE A 30 4.89 11.40 5.11
CA PHE A 30 3.68 10.85 5.72
C PHE A 30 3.94 10.47 7.19
N ILE A 31 2.87 10.41 7.98
CA ILE A 31 2.92 9.96 9.37
C ILE A 31 2.42 8.52 9.45
N ILE A 32 3.14 7.69 10.22
CA ILE A 32 2.71 6.35 10.62
C ILE A 32 2.49 6.29 12.12
N GLU A 33 1.62 5.39 12.53
CA GLU A 33 1.26 5.15 13.93
C GLU A 33 1.35 3.66 14.24
N GLY A 34 1.86 3.35 15.44
CA GLY A 34 1.84 2.03 16.04
C GLY A 34 3.19 1.33 15.99
N PHE A 35 3.39 0.43 16.96
CA PHE A 35 4.68 -0.23 17.17
C PHE A 35 5.15 -0.99 15.93
N HIS A 36 4.27 -1.81 15.34
CA HIS A 36 4.63 -2.63 14.18
C HIS A 36 5.08 -1.77 12.99
N LEU A 37 4.29 -0.75 12.61
CA LEU A 37 4.64 0.09 11.46
C LEU A 37 5.94 0.86 11.67
N VAL A 38 6.15 1.39 12.89
CA VAL A 38 7.40 2.10 13.22
C VAL A 38 8.59 1.13 13.24
N GLU A 39 8.41 -0.09 13.75
CA GLU A 39 9.45 -1.13 13.71
C GLU A 39 9.83 -1.50 12.27
N GLU A 40 8.87 -1.66 11.37
CA GLU A 40 9.12 -1.89 9.94
C GLU A 40 9.86 -0.69 9.30
N ALA A 41 9.44 0.54 9.60
CA ALA A 41 10.12 1.75 9.10
C ALA A 41 11.57 1.86 9.59
N LEU A 42 11.84 1.47 10.83
CA LEU A 42 13.19 1.49 11.41
C LEU A 42 14.15 0.47 10.79
N LYS A 43 13.66 -0.50 10.01
CA LYS A 43 14.52 -1.34 9.17
C LYS A 43 15.10 -0.58 7.98
N GLN A 44 14.49 0.55 7.61
CA GLN A 44 14.91 1.49 6.57
C GLN A 44 15.05 2.91 7.14
N LYS A 45 15.98 3.07 8.09
CA LYS A 45 16.16 4.29 8.90
C LYS A 45 16.33 5.58 8.08
N GLU A 46 16.86 5.47 6.87
CA GLU A 46 17.05 6.56 5.91
C GLU A 46 15.73 7.24 5.47
N LEU A 47 14.61 6.52 5.60
CA LEU A 47 13.27 7.01 5.32
C LEU A 47 12.63 7.70 6.52
N VAL A 48 13.10 7.41 7.74
CA VAL A 48 12.53 7.95 8.96
C VAL A 48 13.18 9.30 9.29
N LEU A 49 12.36 10.34 9.37
CA LEU A 49 12.78 11.72 9.64
C LEU A 49 12.72 12.07 11.13
N GLU A 50 11.69 11.60 11.82
CA GLU A 50 11.44 11.93 13.22
C GLU A 50 10.59 10.82 13.86
N LEU A 51 10.88 10.51 15.13
CA LEU A 51 10.07 9.66 15.99
C LEU A 51 9.36 10.49 17.04
N MET A 52 8.13 10.09 17.36
CA MET A 52 7.39 10.62 18.49
C MET A 52 6.91 9.49 19.38
N ILE A 53 7.02 9.67 20.69
CA ILE A 53 6.52 8.74 21.69
C ILE A 53 5.74 9.47 22.79
N SER A 54 4.59 8.91 23.16
CA SER A 54 3.79 9.39 24.27
C SER A 54 4.53 9.19 25.61
N GLU A 55 4.40 10.13 26.53
CA GLU A 55 5.10 10.11 27.83
C GLU A 55 4.76 8.91 28.72
N ASP A 56 3.62 8.26 28.48
CA ASP A 56 3.14 7.04 29.14
C ASP A 56 3.49 5.75 28.37
N THR A 57 4.24 5.86 27.28
CA THR A 57 4.62 4.74 26.41
C THR A 57 6.12 4.50 26.47
N GLU A 58 6.53 3.23 26.54
CA GLU A 58 7.94 2.84 26.50
C GLU A 58 8.35 2.39 25.09
N LEU A 59 9.54 2.84 24.64
CA LEU A 59 10.12 2.31 23.41
C LEU A 59 10.54 0.86 23.63
N PRO A 60 10.24 -0.06 22.70
CA PRO A 60 10.72 -1.43 22.79
C PRO A 60 12.26 -1.45 22.85
N PRO A 61 12.88 -2.15 23.82
CA PRO A 61 14.34 -2.14 24.01
C PRO A 61 15.14 -2.63 22.78
N ARG A 62 14.50 -3.39 21.89
CA ARG A 62 15.09 -3.93 20.67
C ARG A 62 15.16 -2.92 19.51
N TRP A 63 14.51 -1.77 19.64
CA TRP A 63 14.50 -0.76 18.58
C TRP A 63 15.81 0.00 18.53
N ASP A 64 16.45 -0.07 17.36
CA ASP A 64 17.61 0.74 17.04
C ASP A 64 17.18 1.89 16.13
N TYR A 65 16.98 3.07 16.71
CA TYR A 65 16.64 4.30 15.97
C TYR A 65 17.86 5.19 15.69
N GLY A 66 19.07 4.75 16.02
CA GLY A 66 20.31 5.48 15.75
C GLY A 66 20.26 6.95 16.17
N SER A 67 20.49 7.85 15.19
CA SER A 67 20.45 9.30 15.39
C SER A 67 19.12 9.95 15.01
N ILE A 68 18.07 9.17 14.75
CA ILE A 68 16.76 9.72 14.39
C ILE A 68 16.24 10.58 15.56
N PRO A 69 15.85 11.85 15.31
CA PRO A 69 15.30 12.71 16.36
C PRO A 69 14.09 12.07 17.05
N LEU A 70 14.14 12.01 18.38
CA LEU A 70 13.06 11.53 19.22
C LEU A 70 12.44 12.68 20.02
N THR A 71 11.12 12.84 19.86
CA THR A 71 10.30 13.81 20.59
C THR A 71 9.30 13.10 21.49
N ILE A 72 9.31 13.43 22.79
CA ILE A 72 8.30 12.98 23.75
C ILE A 72 7.08 13.90 23.65
N ILE A 73 5.89 13.32 23.57
CA ILE A 73 4.62 14.03 23.40
C ILE A 73 3.65 13.66 24.53
N THR A 74 2.71 14.55 24.85
CA THR A 74 1.63 14.26 25.80
C THR A 74 0.53 13.42 25.15
N GLU A 75 -0.33 12.81 25.98
CA GLU A 75 -1.53 12.08 25.52
C GLU A 75 -2.43 12.96 24.63
N GLU A 76 -2.58 14.25 24.96
CA GLU A 76 -3.34 15.22 24.16
C GLU A 76 -2.78 15.35 22.73
N VAL A 77 -1.45 15.44 22.61
CA VAL A 77 -0.77 15.52 21.31
C VAL A 77 -0.90 14.20 20.56
N SER A 78 -0.70 13.06 21.25
CA SER A 78 -0.88 11.72 20.70
C SER A 78 -2.27 11.53 20.07
N LYS A 79 -3.33 11.86 20.81
CA LYS A 79 -4.72 11.85 20.31
C LYS A 79 -4.94 12.78 19.11
N ALA A 80 -4.26 13.92 19.06
CA ALA A 80 -4.39 14.86 17.95
C ALA A 80 -3.72 14.38 16.65
N LEU A 81 -2.78 13.42 16.74
CA LEU A 81 -2.06 12.82 15.61
C LEU A 81 -2.63 11.48 15.15
N SER A 82 -3.47 10.84 15.96
CA SER A 82 -4.09 9.56 15.62
C SER A 82 -5.33 9.73 14.76
N ASP A 83 -5.50 8.80 13.82
CA ASP A 83 -6.76 8.59 13.07
C ASP A 83 -7.58 7.42 13.66
N THR A 84 -7.27 6.99 14.89
CA THR A 84 -7.94 5.88 15.59
C THR A 84 -8.45 6.31 16.96
N GLU A 85 -9.43 5.57 17.50
CA GLU A 85 -10.01 5.86 18.82
C GLU A 85 -9.08 5.54 19.99
N ALA A 86 -8.16 4.59 19.80
CA ALA A 86 -7.23 4.11 20.83
C ALA A 86 -5.78 4.19 20.31
N PRO A 87 -5.14 5.36 20.42
CA PRO A 87 -3.79 5.56 19.91
C PRO A 87 -2.76 4.68 20.62
N GLN A 88 -1.78 4.17 19.88
CA GLN A 88 -0.72 3.32 20.46
C GLN A 88 0.42 4.12 21.09
N GLY A 89 0.42 5.45 20.94
CA GLY A 89 1.41 6.32 21.56
C GLY A 89 2.78 6.34 20.88
N VAL A 90 2.94 5.71 19.72
CA VAL A 90 4.21 5.72 18.96
C VAL A 90 3.96 6.08 17.51
N TYR A 91 4.76 7.03 17.01
CA TYR A 91 4.62 7.59 15.67
C TYR A 91 5.98 7.78 15.01
N ALA A 92 5.97 7.82 13.69
CA ALA A 92 7.12 8.28 12.91
C ALA A 92 6.68 9.14 11.72
N ILE A 93 7.50 10.13 11.37
CA ILE A 93 7.39 10.84 10.10
C ILE A 93 8.36 10.19 9.12
N CYS A 94 7.85 9.74 7.98
CA CYS A 94 8.62 9.04 6.95
C CYS A 94 8.60 9.82 5.62
N LYS A 95 9.65 9.65 4.81
CA LYS A 95 9.71 10.15 3.44
C LYS A 95 8.89 9.24 2.52
N GLN A 96 8.20 9.83 1.55
CA GLN A 96 7.66 9.07 0.43
C GLN A 96 8.77 8.74 -0.55
N GLU A 97 8.89 7.47 -0.91
CA GLU A 97 9.78 7.04 -1.98
C GLU A 97 9.07 6.93 -3.33
N GLU A 98 9.86 7.07 -4.39
CA GLU A 98 9.49 6.66 -5.75
C GLU A 98 10.50 5.61 -6.23
N PRO A 99 10.37 4.37 -5.76
CA PRO A 99 11.34 3.32 -6.07
C PRO A 99 11.33 2.99 -7.56
N ALA A 100 12.53 2.71 -8.09
CA ALA A 100 12.67 2.26 -9.46
C ALA A 100 12.16 0.82 -9.60
N VAL A 101 11.25 0.58 -10.55
CA VAL A 101 10.67 -0.76 -10.79
C VAL A 101 11.12 -1.37 -12.13
N ALA A 102 12.19 -0.83 -12.73
CA ALA A 102 12.64 -1.23 -14.06
C ALA A 102 13.05 -2.72 -14.16
N ALA A 103 13.56 -3.28 -13.06
CA ALA A 103 14.00 -4.66 -12.95
C ALA A 103 12.88 -5.64 -12.54
N ALA A 104 11.70 -5.13 -12.16
CA ALA A 104 10.60 -5.97 -11.71
C ALA A 104 10.04 -6.81 -12.87
N LYS A 105 9.62 -8.03 -12.53
CA LYS A 105 9.05 -9.04 -13.46
C LYS A 105 7.64 -9.44 -13.10
N THR A 106 7.25 -9.25 -11.84
CA THR A 106 5.91 -9.56 -11.35
C THR A 106 5.27 -8.29 -10.81
N PHE A 107 4.03 -8.03 -11.23
CA PHE A 107 3.34 -6.79 -10.92
C PHE A 107 1.90 -7.03 -10.47
N LEU A 108 1.42 -6.19 -9.55
CA LEU A 108 0.00 -6.02 -9.27
C LEU A 108 -0.42 -4.61 -9.69
N PHE A 109 -1.40 -4.52 -10.58
CA PHE A 109 -1.99 -3.26 -11.03
C PHE A 109 -3.36 -3.09 -10.36
N LEU A 110 -3.56 -1.93 -9.71
CA LEU A 110 -4.80 -1.58 -9.01
C LEU A 110 -5.53 -0.49 -9.80
N ASP A 111 -6.63 -0.84 -10.48
CA ASP A 111 -7.42 0.09 -11.29
C ASP A 111 -8.58 0.67 -10.47
N ALA A 112 -8.51 1.99 -10.20
CA ALA A 112 -9.55 2.75 -9.52
C ALA A 112 -10.09 2.13 -8.20
N VAL A 113 -9.22 1.52 -7.39
CA VAL A 113 -9.60 0.88 -6.10
C VAL A 113 -9.86 1.95 -5.04
N GLN A 114 -11.08 1.99 -4.50
CA GLN A 114 -11.51 3.11 -3.65
C GLN A 114 -11.51 2.79 -2.16
N ASP A 115 -11.67 1.52 -1.75
CA ASP A 115 -11.61 1.20 -0.32
C ASP A 115 -10.15 1.13 0.16
N PRO A 116 -9.74 1.95 1.15
CA PRO A 116 -8.39 1.92 1.71
C PRO A 116 -8.06 0.60 2.44
N GLY A 117 -9.06 -0.13 2.93
CA GLY A 117 -8.87 -1.44 3.53
C GLY A 117 -8.43 -2.48 2.51
N ASN A 118 -9.18 -2.59 1.41
CA ASN A 118 -8.88 -3.47 0.28
C ASN A 118 -7.54 -3.13 -0.35
N LEU A 119 -7.27 -1.84 -0.65
CA LEU A 119 -6.00 -1.44 -1.25
C LEU A 119 -4.80 -1.83 -0.39
N GLY A 120 -4.84 -1.54 0.92
CA GLY A 120 -3.77 -1.95 1.84
C GLY A 120 -3.64 -3.47 1.98
N THR A 121 -4.77 -4.19 1.99
CA THR A 121 -4.76 -5.67 2.06
C THR A 121 -4.16 -6.29 0.78
N MET A 122 -4.47 -5.74 -0.39
CA MET A 122 -3.90 -6.19 -1.65
C MET A 122 -2.40 -5.90 -1.75
N ILE A 123 -1.95 -4.73 -1.30
CA ILE A 123 -0.51 -4.41 -1.17
C ILE A 123 0.19 -5.44 -0.28
N ARG A 124 -0.36 -5.72 0.90
CA ARG A 124 0.18 -6.73 1.83
C ARG A 124 0.21 -8.12 1.23
N THR A 125 -0.83 -8.46 0.46
CA THR A 125 -0.93 -9.76 -0.20
C THR A 125 0.09 -9.89 -1.33
N ALA A 126 0.34 -8.80 -2.08
CA ALA A 126 1.38 -8.75 -3.10
C ALA A 126 2.79 -8.92 -2.49
N ASP A 127 3.08 -8.21 -1.40
CA ASP A 127 4.34 -8.36 -0.66
C ASP A 127 4.53 -9.81 -0.20
N ALA A 128 3.53 -10.36 0.48
CA ALA A 128 3.56 -11.74 0.97
C ALA A 128 3.66 -12.80 -0.14
N ALA A 129 3.07 -12.55 -1.31
CA ALA A 129 3.19 -13.43 -2.47
C ALA A 129 4.54 -13.28 -3.19
N GLY A 130 5.40 -12.34 -2.81
CA GLY A 130 6.67 -12.08 -3.48
C GLY A 130 6.49 -11.49 -4.88
N ILE A 131 5.49 -10.62 -5.03
CA ILE A 131 5.34 -9.73 -6.18
C ILE A 131 6.36 -8.61 -6.06
N GLU A 132 6.95 -8.18 -7.18
CA GLU A 132 8.10 -7.28 -7.17
C GLU A 132 7.72 -5.80 -7.23
N ALA A 133 6.52 -5.45 -7.70
CA ALA A 133 6.01 -4.09 -7.68
C ALA A 133 4.47 -3.99 -7.71
N VAL A 134 3.95 -2.92 -7.12
CA VAL A 134 2.52 -2.53 -7.20
C VAL A 134 2.40 -1.20 -7.93
N ILE A 135 1.58 -1.18 -8.97
CA ILE A 135 1.23 0.04 -9.71
C ILE A 135 -0.21 0.42 -9.38
N VAL A 136 -0.39 1.60 -8.80
CA VAL A 136 -1.70 2.12 -8.41
C VAL A 136 -2.18 3.13 -9.45
N GLY A 137 -3.24 2.77 -10.16
CA GLY A 137 -3.86 3.56 -11.20
C GLY A 137 -4.60 4.79 -10.69
N THR A 138 -4.89 5.71 -11.62
CA THR A 138 -5.74 6.88 -11.36
C THR A 138 -7.11 6.47 -10.82
N GLY A 139 -7.71 7.32 -9.98
CA GLY A 139 -9.01 7.05 -9.35
C GLY A 139 -8.92 6.19 -8.09
N SER A 140 -7.77 5.61 -7.79
CA SER A 140 -7.56 4.87 -6.55
C SER A 140 -7.36 5.77 -5.33
N VAL A 141 -7.71 5.25 -4.15
CA VAL A 141 -7.43 5.90 -2.85
C VAL A 141 -5.94 6.13 -2.66
N ASP A 142 -5.59 7.11 -1.83
CA ASP A 142 -4.19 7.45 -1.58
C ASP A 142 -3.40 6.32 -0.91
N ILE A 143 -2.29 5.91 -1.54
CA ILE A 143 -1.39 4.86 -1.02
C ILE A 143 -0.82 5.20 0.36
N TYR A 144 -0.73 6.48 0.73
CA TYR A 144 -0.28 6.95 2.04
C TYR A 144 -1.43 7.39 2.96
N ASN A 145 -2.68 7.01 2.64
CA ASN A 145 -3.79 7.14 3.57
C ASN A 145 -3.52 6.30 4.84
N SER A 146 -3.88 6.81 6.02
CA SER A 146 -3.60 6.14 7.30
C SER A 146 -4.22 4.75 7.40
N LYS A 147 -5.44 4.54 6.86
CA LYS A 147 -6.09 3.22 6.81
C LYS A 147 -5.40 2.29 5.81
N VAL A 148 -4.88 2.79 4.69
CA VAL A 148 -4.06 1.99 3.76
C VAL A 148 -2.78 1.52 4.44
N LEU A 149 -2.02 2.44 5.06
CA LEU A 149 -0.77 2.15 5.77
C LEU A 149 -0.98 1.10 6.86
N ARG A 150 -2.05 1.24 7.65
CA ARG A 150 -2.41 0.25 8.67
C ARG A 150 -2.77 -1.11 8.07
N SER A 151 -3.59 -1.16 7.03
CA SER A 151 -3.97 -2.44 6.40
C SER A 151 -2.80 -3.14 5.71
N ALA A 152 -1.85 -2.36 5.17
CA ALA A 152 -0.64 -2.86 4.53
C ALA A 152 0.40 -3.42 5.52
N GLN A 153 0.29 -3.09 6.81
CA GLN A 153 1.12 -3.67 7.89
C GLN A 153 2.64 -3.59 7.62
N GLY A 154 3.10 -2.46 7.07
CA GLY A 154 4.53 -2.20 6.82
C GLY A 154 5.04 -2.59 5.44
N SER A 155 4.21 -3.17 4.58
CA SER A 155 4.60 -3.57 3.20
C SER A 155 5.15 -2.41 2.36
N HIS A 156 4.78 -1.16 2.67
CA HIS A 156 5.34 0.05 2.06
C HIS A 156 6.85 0.20 2.22
N PHE A 157 7.46 -0.49 3.18
CA PHE A 157 8.91 -0.49 3.41
C PHE A 157 9.61 -1.69 2.77
N HIS A 158 8.90 -2.60 2.13
CA HIS A 158 9.50 -3.80 1.50
C HIS A 158 9.22 -3.90 0.01
N LEU A 159 8.06 -3.38 -0.41
CA LEU A 159 7.53 -3.53 -1.75
C LEU A 159 7.47 -2.16 -2.45
N PRO A 160 8.06 -2.03 -3.64
CA PRO A 160 7.88 -0.86 -4.48
C PRO A 160 6.40 -0.62 -4.82
N ILE A 161 5.83 0.48 -4.34
CA ILE A 161 4.45 0.90 -4.61
C ILE A 161 4.49 2.28 -5.26
N ILE A 162 4.10 2.36 -6.52
CA ILE A 162 4.11 3.62 -7.28
C ILE A 162 2.75 3.90 -7.91
N ARG A 163 2.49 5.18 -8.14
CA ARG A 163 1.32 5.62 -8.93
C ARG A 163 1.70 5.64 -10.41
N GLY A 164 0.78 5.30 -11.30
CA GLY A 164 1.05 5.36 -12.74
C GLY A 164 -0.19 5.21 -13.60
N ASN A 165 -0.06 5.58 -14.87
CA ASN A 165 -1.06 5.29 -15.90
C ASN A 165 -0.97 3.79 -16.26
N LEU A 166 -2.04 3.04 -16.00
CA LEU A 166 -2.01 1.60 -16.19
C LEU A 166 -1.86 1.20 -17.66
N SER A 167 -2.49 1.89 -18.62
CA SER A 167 -2.31 1.60 -20.06
C SER A 167 -0.86 1.78 -20.50
N GLU A 168 -0.20 2.86 -20.08
CA GLU A 168 1.23 3.06 -20.36
C GLU A 168 2.11 1.94 -19.75
N TRP A 169 1.73 1.44 -18.57
CA TRP A 169 2.42 0.30 -17.95
C TRP A 169 2.16 -1.01 -18.70
N VAL A 170 0.93 -1.24 -19.17
CA VAL A 170 0.58 -2.40 -20.00
C VAL A 170 1.42 -2.39 -21.28
N GLU A 171 1.55 -1.26 -21.96
CA GLU A 171 2.41 -1.11 -23.15
C GLU A 171 3.87 -1.43 -22.85
N LYS A 172 4.44 -0.85 -21.78
CA LYS A 172 5.82 -1.13 -21.35
C LYS A 172 6.09 -2.60 -21.04
N LEU A 173 5.08 -3.32 -20.51
CA LEU A 173 5.21 -4.75 -20.22
C LEU A 173 5.09 -5.60 -21.48
N LYS A 174 4.25 -5.21 -22.44
CA LYS A 174 4.18 -5.85 -23.76
C LYS A 174 5.51 -5.79 -24.51
N GLU A 175 6.19 -4.65 -24.49
CA GLU A 175 7.52 -4.49 -25.09
C GLU A 175 8.59 -5.42 -24.47
N LYS A 176 8.34 -5.89 -23.24
CA LYS A 176 9.22 -6.81 -22.50
C LYS A 176 8.74 -8.27 -22.54
N ASP A 177 7.73 -8.59 -23.35
CA ASP A 177 7.09 -9.91 -23.42
C ASP A 177 6.54 -10.39 -22.05
N ILE A 178 6.15 -9.47 -21.17
CA ILE A 178 5.53 -9.79 -19.87
C ILE A 178 4.01 -9.82 -20.06
N PRO A 179 3.34 -10.98 -19.88
CA PRO A 179 1.90 -11.07 -20.05
C PRO A 179 1.15 -10.29 -18.96
N VAL A 180 0.08 -9.62 -19.36
CA VAL A 180 -0.80 -8.89 -18.46
C VAL A 180 -2.14 -9.61 -18.40
N PHE A 181 -2.60 -9.93 -17.19
CA PHE A 181 -3.85 -10.61 -16.95
C PHE A 181 -4.85 -9.67 -16.29
N GLY A 182 -5.98 -9.40 -16.94
CA GLY A 182 -7.08 -8.64 -16.33
C GLY A 182 -8.02 -9.54 -15.55
N THR A 183 -8.77 -8.98 -14.59
CA THR A 183 -9.89 -9.69 -13.95
C THR A 183 -11.23 -9.22 -14.49
N SER A 184 -12.00 -10.14 -15.09
CA SER A 184 -13.33 -9.86 -15.62
C SER A 184 -14.20 -11.11 -15.59
N LEU A 185 -15.41 -11.02 -15.04
CA LEU A 185 -16.43 -12.07 -15.14
C LEU A 185 -16.96 -12.20 -16.58
N GLU A 186 -16.95 -11.11 -17.34
CA GLU A 186 -17.38 -11.10 -18.75
C GLU A 186 -16.22 -11.49 -19.66
N ASN A 187 -16.44 -12.48 -20.54
CA ASN A 187 -15.47 -12.96 -21.53
C ASN A 187 -14.09 -13.34 -20.96
N GLY A 188 -14.03 -13.63 -19.65
CA GLY A 188 -12.85 -14.14 -18.98
C GLY A 188 -12.68 -15.64 -19.17
N ARG A 189 -11.45 -16.12 -19.04
CA ARG A 189 -11.13 -17.55 -18.91
C ARG A 189 -11.08 -17.93 -17.45
N ILE A 190 -11.36 -19.20 -17.15
CA ILE A 190 -11.18 -19.69 -15.79
C ILE A 190 -9.70 -19.55 -15.44
N TYR A 191 -9.38 -18.94 -14.29
CA TYR A 191 -7.99 -18.64 -13.93
C TYR A 191 -7.06 -19.87 -13.95
N THR A 192 -7.60 -21.06 -13.67
CA THR A 192 -6.85 -22.33 -13.70
C THR A 192 -6.51 -22.85 -15.09
N GLU A 193 -7.08 -22.28 -16.16
CA GLU A 193 -6.74 -22.63 -17.55
C GLU A 193 -5.50 -21.87 -18.05
N ILE A 194 -5.08 -20.84 -17.33
CA ILE A 194 -3.85 -20.10 -17.62
C ILE A 194 -2.68 -20.73 -16.89
N SER A 195 -1.58 -20.90 -17.60
CA SER A 195 -0.34 -21.37 -17.00
C SER A 195 0.29 -20.28 -16.15
N ALA A 196 0.74 -20.65 -14.95
CA ALA A 196 1.55 -19.78 -14.11
C ALA A 196 2.82 -19.33 -14.87
N ASN A 197 3.30 -18.12 -14.58
CA ASN A 197 4.44 -17.54 -15.27
C ASN A 197 5.39 -16.90 -14.24
N ARG A 198 6.70 -16.98 -14.50
CA ARG A 198 7.72 -16.33 -13.68
C ARG A 198 7.72 -14.81 -13.82
N SER A 199 7.12 -14.29 -14.88
CA SER A 199 6.88 -12.87 -15.10
C SER A 199 5.45 -12.65 -15.56
N PHE A 200 4.73 -11.75 -14.89
CA PHE A 200 3.35 -11.40 -15.24
C PHE A 200 2.95 -10.08 -14.57
N ALA A 201 1.88 -9.46 -15.06
CA ALA A 201 1.11 -8.49 -14.30
C ALA A 201 -0.31 -8.99 -14.10
N LEU A 202 -0.87 -8.77 -12.91
CA LEU A 202 -2.29 -8.98 -12.63
C LEU A 202 -2.95 -7.61 -12.46
N VAL A 203 -4.03 -7.35 -13.20
CA VAL A 203 -4.84 -6.15 -13.06
C VAL A 203 -6.14 -6.49 -12.34
N VAL A 204 -6.36 -5.84 -11.21
CA VAL A 204 -7.61 -5.93 -10.43
C VAL A 204 -8.22 -4.54 -10.32
N GLY A 205 -9.54 -4.50 -10.35
CA GLY A 205 -10.27 -3.25 -10.50
C GLY A 205 -11.04 -2.80 -9.27
N ASN A 206 -11.86 -1.77 -9.48
CA ASN A 206 -12.77 -1.23 -8.50
C ASN A 206 -13.75 -2.30 -7.97
N GLU A 207 -14.11 -2.19 -6.70
CA GLU A 207 -14.99 -3.14 -6.01
C GLU A 207 -16.36 -3.31 -6.66
N GLY A 208 -16.90 -2.25 -7.30
CA GLY A 208 -18.20 -2.25 -7.94
C GLY A 208 -18.12 -2.37 -9.46
N SER A 209 -17.29 -1.55 -10.11
CA SER A 209 -17.23 -1.51 -11.58
C SER A 209 -16.25 -2.49 -12.20
N GLY A 210 -15.42 -3.17 -11.41
CA GLY A 210 -14.32 -3.98 -11.91
C GLY A 210 -13.24 -3.15 -12.62
N VAL A 211 -12.43 -3.82 -13.44
CA VAL A 211 -11.40 -3.18 -14.27
C VAL A 211 -12.07 -2.48 -15.47
N SER A 212 -11.56 -1.31 -15.84
CA SER A 212 -12.06 -0.57 -16.99
C SER A 212 -11.95 -1.36 -18.30
N LYS A 213 -12.94 -1.18 -19.19
CA LYS A 213 -12.98 -1.87 -20.50
C LYS A 213 -11.78 -1.54 -21.39
N GLU A 214 -11.27 -0.32 -21.29
CA GLU A 214 -10.07 0.15 -21.97
C GLU A 214 -8.87 -0.73 -21.59
N ILE A 215 -8.55 -0.82 -20.30
CA ILE A 215 -7.44 -1.66 -19.82
C ILE A 215 -7.68 -3.13 -20.16
N LEU A 216 -8.88 -3.66 -19.94
CA LEU A 216 -9.21 -5.07 -20.25
C LEU A 216 -8.94 -5.41 -21.72
N SER A 217 -9.20 -4.49 -22.65
CA SER A 217 -8.97 -4.68 -24.10
C SER A 217 -7.47 -4.73 -24.46
N GLU A 218 -6.61 -4.20 -23.60
CA GLU A 218 -5.17 -4.20 -23.78
C GLU A 218 -4.49 -5.42 -23.15
N THR A 219 -5.17 -6.17 -22.27
CA THR A 219 -4.56 -7.32 -21.58
C THR A 219 -4.28 -8.50 -22.51
N THR A 220 -3.34 -9.37 -22.10
CA THR A 220 -3.05 -10.63 -22.78
C THR A 220 -4.22 -11.61 -22.66
N ALA A 221 -4.83 -11.69 -21.48
CA ALA A 221 -6.05 -12.45 -21.24
C ALA A 221 -6.79 -11.91 -20.01
N ASN A 222 -8.11 -12.06 -20.01
CA ASN A 222 -8.93 -11.78 -18.84
C ASN A 222 -9.26 -13.07 -18.09
N LEU A 223 -9.22 -13.03 -16.77
CA LEU A 223 -9.40 -14.16 -15.87
C LEU A 223 -10.62 -13.95 -14.99
N TYR A 224 -11.26 -15.05 -14.59
CA TYR A 224 -12.21 -15.05 -13.49
C TYR A 224 -12.02 -16.25 -12.57
N ILE A 225 -12.49 -16.09 -11.33
CA ILE A 225 -12.60 -17.16 -10.34
C ILE A 225 -14.03 -17.68 -10.36
N PRO A 226 -14.28 -18.97 -10.61
CA PRO A 226 -15.62 -19.54 -10.54
C PRO A 226 -16.27 -19.33 -9.18
N ILE A 227 -17.51 -18.85 -9.18
CA ILE A 227 -18.34 -18.74 -7.98
C ILE A 227 -19.28 -19.94 -7.92
N TYR A 228 -19.20 -20.72 -6.85
CA TYR A 228 -19.98 -21.95 -6.69
C TYR A 228 -21.29 -21.77 -5.91
N GLY A 229 -21.44 -20.63 -5.22
CA GLY A 229 -22.63 -20.30 -4.43
C GLY A 229 -23.49 -19.24 -5.11
N GLU A 230 -24.39 -18.64 -4.33
CA GLU A 230 -25.35 -17.63 -4.80
C GLU A 230 -24.78 -16.20 -4.85
N SER A 231 -23.51 -16.03 -4.46
CA SER A 231 -22.86 -14.71 -4.52
C SER A 231 -22.55 -14.32 -5.96
N GLU A 232 -22.60 -13.01 -6.26
CA GLU A 232 -22.26 -12.48 -7.58
C GLU A 232 -20.74 -12.34 -7.78
N SER A 233 -19.98 -12.15 -6.70
CA SER A 233 -18.54 -11.86 -6.77
C SER A 233 -17.82 -12.13 -5.44
N LEU A 234 -16.49 -12.17 -5.51
CA LEU A 234 -15.63 -12.17 -4.32
C LEU A 234 -15.23 -10.75 -3.96
N ASN A 235 -14.93 -10.49 -2.68
CA ASN A 235 -14.21 -9.29 -2.29
C ASN A 235 -12.89 -9.20 -3.10
N VAL A 236 -12.59 -8.01 -3.63
CA VAL A 236 -11.45 -7.81 -4.54
C VAL A 236 -10.11 -8.23 -3.92
N ALA A 237 -9.88 -7.99 -2.62
CA ALA A 237 -8.64 -8.40 -1.97
C ALA A 237 -8.52 -9.91 -1.85
N VAL A 238 -9.64 -10.62 -1.63
CA VAL A 238 -9.68 -12.10 -1.61
C VAL A 238 -9.38 -12.65 -3.01
N ALA A 239 -10.02 -12.11 -4.04
CA ALA A 239 -9.79 -12.52 -5.42
C ALA A 239 -8.31 -12.30 -5.83
N THR A 240 -7.75 -11.14 -5.50
CA THR A 240 -6.32 -10.83 -5.70
C THR A 240 -5.42 -11.88 -5.06
N GLY A 241 -5.68 -12.26 -3.80
CA GLY A 241 -4.89 -13.29 -3.12
C GLY A 241 -4.92 -14.64 -3.83
N ILE A 242 -6.09 -15.11 -4.24
CA ILE A 242 -6.24 -16.39 -4.96
C ILE A 242 -5.43 -16.35 -6.28
N LEU A 243 -5.58 -15.27 -7.05
CA LEU A 243 -4.95 -15.14 -8.36
C LEU A 243 -3.43 -14.98 -8.25
N LEU A 244 -2.93 -14.15 -7.33
CA LEU A 244 -1.49 -13.96 -7.15
C LEU A 244 -0.79 -15.27 -6.75
N TYR A 245 -1.33 -16.00 -5.77
CA TYR A 245 -0.73 -17.27 -5.35
C TYR A 245 -0.83 -18.35 -6.43
N TYR A 246 -1.88 -18.34 -7.24
CA TYR A 246 -1.97 -19.25 -8.38
C TYR A 246 -0.95 -18.92 -9.48
N LEU A 247 -0.82 -17.64 -9.85
CA LEU A 247 0.04 -17.20 -10.96
C LEU A 247 1.53 -17.22 -10.62
N ARG A 248 1.89 -16.98 -9.35
CA ARG A 248 3.29 -16.86 -8.92
C ARG A 248 4.03 -18.19 -8.82
N LYS A 249 3.34 -19.34 -8.93
CA LYS A 249 3.89 -20.69 -8.70
C LYS A 249 5.38 -20.78 -9.11
N PRO A 250 6.27 -21.13 -8.16
CA PRO A 250 7.73 -21.01 -8.33
C PRO A 250 8.30 -21.83 -9.51
#